data_AF-A0A151K3K8-F1
#
_entry.id   AF-A0A151K3K8-F1
#
_cell.length_a   1.000
_cell.length_b   1.000
_cell.length_c   1.000
_cell.angle_alpha   90.00
_cell.angle_beta   90.00
_cell.angle_gamma   90.00
#
_symmetry.space_group_name_H-M   'P 1'
#
loop_
_entity.id
_entity.type
_entity.pdbx_description
1 polymer ?
#
loop_
_entity_poly.entity_id
_entity_poly.type
_entity_poly.pdbx_seq_one_letter_code
_entity_poly.pdbx_strand_id
1 'polypeptide(L)' 'FILLFIIILFIFIHLQYPYIFKDPDNFTPANPLIIPTHIQPE' A
#
# COMPACT_ATOMS: atom_id res chain seq x y z
N PHE A 1 4.57 10.66 -24.76
CA PHE A 1 5.67 11.16 -23.93
C PHE A 1 5.24 11.34 -22.46
N ILE A 2 4.21 12.13 -22.16
CA ILE A 2 3.71 12.33 -20.78
C ILE A 2 3.31 11.02 -20.10
N LEU A 3 2.57 10.15 -20.78
CA LEU A 3 2.17 8.84 -20.23
C LEU A 3 3.38 7.98 -19.82
N LEU A 4 4.45 7.99 -20.63
CA LEU A 4 5.67 7.22 -20.34
C LEU A 4 6.37 7.74 -19.08
N PHE A 5 6.45 9.06 -18.91
CA PHE A 5 7.03 9.67 -17.72
C PHE A 5 6.25 9.31 -16.45
N ILE A 6 4.90 9.32 -16.51
CA ILE A 6 4.04 8.92 -15.38
C ILE A 6 4.29 7.46 -15.00
N ILE A 7 4.38 6.56 -15.98
CA ILE A 7 4.62 5.13 -15.73
C ILE A 7 6.00 4.92 -15.08
N ILE A 8 7.04 5.60 -15.57
CA ILE A 8 8.39 5.51 -14.99
C ILE A 8 8.42 5.99 -13.54
N LEU A 9 7.74 7.11 -13.25
CA LEU A 9 7.64 7.65 -11.89
C LEU A 9 6.88 6.68 -10.96
N PHE A 10 5.78 6.10 -11.45
CA PHE A 10 4.99 5.13 -10.70
C PHE A 10 5.80 3.90 -10.32
N ILE A 11 6.57 3.35 -11.26
CA ILE A 11 7.48 2.22 -11.02
C ILE A 11 8.55 2.60 -10.00
N PHE A 12 9.15 3.78 -10.12
CA PHE A 12 10.18 4.26 -9.19
C PHE A 12 9.65 4.34 -7.75
N ILE A 13 8.43 4.87 -7.55
CA ILE A 13 7.79 4.97 -6.23
C ILE A 13 7.56 3.58 -5.63
N HIS A 14 7.10 2.61 -6.42
CA HIS A 14 6.86 1.24 -5.94
C HIS A 14 8.15 0.50 -5.56
N LEU A 15 9.27 0.79 -6.22
CA LEU A 15 10.55 0.19 -5.89
C LEU A 15 11.17 0.78 -4.61
N GLN A 16 10.96 2.08 -4.34
CA GLN A 16 11.50 2.73 -3.15
C GLN A 16 10.59 2.57 -1.92
N TYR A 17 9.27 2.61 -2.12
CA TYR A 17 8.28 2.55 -1.06
C TYR A 17 7.19 1.54 -1.41
N PRO A 18 7.50 0.22 -1.38
CA PRO A 18 6.59 -0.83 -1.84
C PRO A 18 5.28 -0.94 -1.04
N TYR A 19 5.23 -0.33 0.14
CA TYR A 19 4.10 -0.40 1.07
C TYR A 19 3.45 0.96 1.34
N ILE A 20 3.80 2.00 0.60
CA ILE A 20 3.27 3.36 0.84
C ILE A 20 1.74 3.45 0.72
N PHE A 21 1.14 2.55 -0.06
CA PHE A 21 -0.30 2.47 -0.27
C PHE A 21 -0.95 1.27 0.44
N LYS A 22 -0.21 0.52 1.28
CA LYS A 22 -0.76 -0.62 2.02
C LYS A 22 -1.06 -0.23 3.46
N ASP A 23 -2.16 -0.75 3.99
CA ASP A 23 -2.46 -0.64 5.42
C ASP A 23 -1.47 -1.50 6.24
N PRO A 24 -0.81 -0.93 7.27
CA PRO A 24 0.09 -1.66 8.14
C PRO A 24 -0.58 -2.83 8.90
N ASP A 25 -1.88 -2.74 9.17
CA ASP A 25 -2.58 -3.77 9.94
C ASP A 25 -2.68 -5.10 9.15
N ASN A 26 -2.68 -5.03 7.81
CA ASN A 26 -2.71 -6.18 6.91
C ASN A 26 -1.41 -7.00 6.86
N PHE A 27 -0.34 -6.53 7.49
CA PHE A 27 0.90 -7.33 7.62
C PHE A 27 0.82 -8.36 8.76
N THR A 28 -0.24 -8.30 9.58
CA THR A 28 -0.50 -9.27 10.63
C THR A 28 -1.59 -10.26 10.19
N PRO A 29 -1.51 -11.55 10.56
CA PRO A 29 -2.58 -12.50 10.27
C PRO A 29 -3.89 -12.08 10.93
N ALA A 30 -5.01 -12.27 10.23
CA ALA A 30 -6.33 -11.97 10.78
C ALA A 30 -6.58 -12.74 12.08
N ASN A 31 -7.05 -12.03 13.11
CA ASN A 31 -7.43 -12.62 14.39
C ASN A 31 -8.89 -12.24 14.70
N PRO A 32 -9.83 -13.20 14.77
CA PRO A 32 -11.25 -12.92 15.00
C PRO A 32 -11.55 -12.34 16.38
N LEU A 33 -10.60 -12.39 17.31
CA LEU A 33 -10.74 -11.84 18.67
C LEU A 33 -10.15 -10.43 18.81
N ILE A 34 -9.51 -9.89 17.76
CA ILE A 34 -8.86 -8.57 17.77
C ILE A 34 -9.37 -7.77 16.58
N ILE A 35 -9.91 -6.59 16.87
CA ILE A 35 -10.36 -5.65 15.85
C ILE A 35 -9.20 -4.67 15.57
N PRO A 36 -8.83 -4.42 14.30
CA PRO A 36 -7.82 -3.41 13.96
C PRO A 36 -8.18 -2.04 14.53
N THR A 37 -7.18 -1.26 14.93
CA THR A 37 -7.40 0.04 15.56
C THR A 37 -7.97 1.07 14.58
N HIS A 38 -7.65 0.93 13.29
CA HIS A 38 -8.19 1.75 12.21
C HIS A 38 -8.76 0.83 11.14
N ILE A 39 -10.04 1.01 10.80
CA ILE A 39 -10.70 0.27 9.72
C ILE A 39 -11.06 1.28 8.64
N GLN A 40 -10.53 1.07 7.44
CA GLN A 40 -10.81 1.88 6.25
C GLN A 40 -10.85 0.96 5.01
N PRO A 41 -11.59 1.34 3.95
CA PRO A 41 -11.44 0.69 2.66
C PRO A 41 -10.02 0.88 2.12
N GLU A 42 -9.50 -0.13 1.42
CA GLU A 42 -8.29 -0.03 0.60
C GLU A 42 -8.53 0.73 -0.71
#